data_AF-A0A285CUA1-F1
#
_entry.id   AF-A0A285CUA1-F1
#
_cell.length_a   1.000
_cell.length_b   1.000
_cell.length_c   1.000
_cell.angle_alpha   90.00
_cell.angle_beta   90.00
_cell.angle_gamma   90.00
#
_symmetry.space_group_name_H-M   'P 1'
#
loop_
_entity.id
_entity.type
_entity.pdbx_description
1 polymer ?
#
loop_
_entity_poly.entity_id
_entity_poly.type
_entity_poly.pdbx_seq_one_letter_code
_entity_poly.pdbx_strand_id
1 'polypeptide(L)'
;MALTNTPQSYGAVERTLHWLMALAILTAITLGLIARRLPFDTAEALAGKAWVFSLHKSLGVALLVLALIRILWAALQPRPVPLHPQRRLETAAAALVHGALYLSLISVPLAGWIEHSAATGFAPILWPFGQSLPFVPKSATLAETAGLLHRTFAWIMIGAIALHVAGALKHALVDRDDTLARMTRGKAAGRGAGARHRGPALAALAIYAIAAGGALALMPAGKSAAPALAPVASGWQVTDGALTFTLRQMGSEVEGRFPDWTAAIRFDQTPVEGRHGEVTVTIATETLTLGSVSEQAKAPEFFDSAAHPTATFTADILPEGADYVARGRLTLRGVEVPVALPFRLVIEGDVARMEGALQLDRRDFGMGKSYPDEASVGHAVGVKVVLTAQRAD
;
A
#
# COMPACT_ATOMS: atom_id res chain seq x y z
N MET A 1 5.25 -16.42 42.10
CA MET A 1 5.05 -15.02 41.64
C MET A 1 3.56 -14.82 41.42
N ALA A 2 2.96 -13.70 41.85
CA ALA A 2 1.55 -13.43 41.58
C ALA A 2 1.32 -13.30 40.07
N LEU A 3 0.27 -13.94 39.54
CA LEU A 3 -0.07 -13.87 38.11
C LEU A 3 -0.74 -12.54 37.76
N THR A 4 -1.62 -12.08 38.64
CA THR A 4 -2.39 -10.84 38.55
C THR A 4 -1.70 -9.67 39.23
N ASN A 5 -2.12 -8.46 38.90
CA ASN A 5 -1.64 -7.26 39.58
C ASN A 5 -2.21 -7.16 40.99
N THR A 6 -1.49 -6.41 41.82
CA THR A 6 -2.01 -5.85 43.07
C THR A 6 -2.03 -4.33 42.96
N PRO A 7 -2.62 -3.60 43.91
CA PRO A 7 -2.53 -2.13 43.93
C PRO A 7 -1.09 -1.61 44.05
N GLN A 8 -0.10 -2.46 44.36
CA GLN A 8 1.30 -2.09 44.53
C GLN A 8 2.23 -2.68 43.46
N SER A 9 1.95 -3.87 42.92
CA SER A 9 2.89 -4.58 42.05
C SER A 9 2.25 -5.11 40.78
N TYR A 10 3.00 -5.13 39.68
CA TYR A 10 2.59 -5.82 38.45
C TYR A 10 2.74 -7.33 38.59
N GLY A 11 1.71 -8.05 38.17
CA GLY A 11 1.69 -9.51 38.09
C GLY A 11 2.60 -10.04 36.99
N ALA A 12 2.90 -11.32 37.04
CA ALA A 12 3.74 -11.99 36.05
C ALA A 12 3.15 -11.90 34.63
N VAL A 13 1.82 -12.01 34.48
CA VAL A 13 1.17 -11.97 33.16
C VAL A 13 1.36 -10.61 32.48
N GLU A 14 1.13 -9.50 33.18
CA GLU A 14 1.28 -8.16 32.58
C GLU A 14 2.73 -7.86 32.19
N ARG A 15 3.68 -8.30 33.02
CA ARG A 15 5.12 -8.15 32.73
C ARG A 15 5.55 -9.01 31.55
N THR A 16 5.10 -10.26 31.47
CA THR A 16 5.38 -11.13 30.32
C THR A 16 4.80 -10.53 29.04
N LEU A 17 3.54 -10.08 29.07
CA LEU A 17 2.94 -9.37 27.94
C LEU A 17 3.71 -8.10 27.57
N HIS A 18 4.24 -7.36 28.55
CA HIS A 18 5.03 -6.16 28.29
C HIS A 18 6.31 -6.50 27.51
N TRP A 19 7.11 -7.43 28.01
CA TRP A 19 8.38 -7.79 27.39
C TRP A 19 8.21 -8.52 26.06
N LEU A 20 7.17 -9.35 25.93
CA LEU A 20 6.80 -9.97 24.67
C LEU A 20 6.44 -8.91 23.62
N MET A 21 5.59 -7.94 23.98
CA MET A 21 5.25 -6.82 23.11
C MET A 21 6.48 -6.00 22.73
N ALA A 22 7.34 -5.68 23.70
CA ALA A 22 8.56 -4.92 23.43
C ALA A 22 9.46 -5.62 22.41
N LEU A 23 9.72 -6.92 22.59
CA LEU A 23 10.53 -7.70 21.66
C LEU A 23 9.90 -7.80 20.26
N ALA A 24 8.60 -8.06 20.21
CA ALA A 24 7.87 -8.19 18.94
C ALA A 24 7.78 -6.85 18.19
N ILE A 25 7.55 -5.72 18.89
CA ILE A 25 7.50 -4.38 18.29
C ILE A 25 8.87 -3.98 17.73
N LEU A 26 9.95 -4.18 18.51
CA LEU A 26 11.31 -3.84 18.03
C LEU A 26 11.70 -4.68 16.81
N THR A 27 11.33 -5.97 16.82
CA THR A 27 11.50 -6.85 15.65
C THR A 27 10.70 -6.35 14.46
N ALA A 28 9.42 -6.02 14.64
CA ALA A 28 8.55 -5.53 13.57
C ALA A 28 9.04 -4.22 12.95
N ILE A 29 9.46 -3.26 13.78
CA ILE A 29 10.04 -1.98 13.32
C ILE A 29 11.31 -2.24 12.51
N THR A 30 12.19 -3.12 12.99
CA THR A 30 13.44 -3.47 12.30
C THR A 30 13.16 -4.11 10.94
N LEU A 31 12.26 -5.10 10.89
CA LEU A 31 11.84 -5.73 9.64
C LEU A 31 11.25 -4.72 8.66
N GLY A 32 10.39 -3.81 9.12
CA GLY A 32 9.78 -2.78 8.26
C GLY A 32 10.82 -1.80 7.68
N LEU A 33 11.78 -1.37 8.50
CA LEU A 33 12.87 -0.47 8.07
C LEU A 33 13.81 -1.15 7.05
N ILE A 34 14.09 -2.45 7.24
CA ILE A 34 14.90 -3.26 6.31
C ILE A 34 14.12 -3.48 5.01
N ALA A 35 12.89 -3.98 5.08
CA ALA A 35 12.06 -4.32 3.92
C ALA A 35 11.91 -3.14 2.95
N ARG A 36 11.76 -1.92 3.49
CA ARG A 36 11.65 -0.69 2.68
C ARG A 36 12.89 -0.46 1.80
N ARG A 37 14.08 -0.79 2.30
CA ARG A 37 15.37 -0.52 1.64
C ARG A 37 15.86 -1.65 0.74
N LEU A 38 15.24 -2.84 0.83
CA LEU A 38 15.64 -3.96 0.00
C LEU A 38 15.39 -3.67 -1.49
N PRO A 39 16.32 -4.09 -2.36
CA PRO A 39 16.19 -3.92 -3.80
C PRO A 39 15.03 -4.76 -4.37
N PHE A 40 14.65 -4.44 -5.60
CA PHE A 40 13.59 -5.11 -6.37
C PHE A 40 13.91 -5.01 -7.88
N ASP A 41 15.18 -4.92 -8.21
CA ASP A 41 15.68 -4.92 -9.59
C ASP A 41 15.67 -6.33 -10.20
N THR A 42 15.87 -7.36 -9.38
CA THR A 42 15.83 -8.77 -9.82
C THR A 42 14.70 -9.57 -9.16
N ALA A 43 14.34 -10.72 -9.76
CA ALA A 43 13.37 -11.65 -9.17
C ALA A 43 13.79 -12.14 -7.77
N GLU A 44 15.07 -12.45 -7.58
CA GLU A 44 15.60 -12.88 -6.29
C GLU A 44 15.49 -11.75 -5.25
N ALA A 45 15.88 -10.53 -5.63
CA ALA A 45 15.75 -9.35 -4.78
C ALA A 45 14.29 -9.08 -4.40
N LEU A 46 13.37 -9.15 -5.37
CA LEU A 46 11.93 -9.00 -5.13
C LEU A 46 11.40 -10.08 -4.20
N ALA A 47 11.78 -11.34 -4.39
CA ALA A 47 11.37 -12.45 -3.54
C ALA A 47 11.87 -12.24 -2.09
N GLY A 48 13.14 -11.85 -1.91
CA GLY A 48 13.69 -11.50 -0.61
C GLY A 48 12.96 -10.34 0.05
N LYS A 49 12.68 -9.27 -0.71
CA LYS A 49 11.90 -8.12 -0.24
C LYS A 49 10.50 -8.53 0.19
N ALA A 50 9.81 -9.32 -0.64
CA ALA A 50 8.48 -9.82 -0.35
C ALA A 50 8.47 -10.71 0.90
N TRP A 51 9.46 -11.57 1.08
CA TRP A 51 9.60 -12.40 2.27
C TRP A 51 9.74 -11.58 3.56
N VAL A 52 10.61 -10.56 3.58
CA VAL A 52 10.76 -9.71 4.77
C VAL A 52 9.48 -8.91 5.04
N PHE A 53 8.79 -8.43 4.00
CA PHE A 53 7.46 -7.83 4.16
C PHE A 53 6.42 -8.81 4.70
N SER A 54 6.41 -10.05 4.24
CA SER A 54 5.54 -11.11 4.74
C SER A 54 5.76 -11.35 6.23
N LEU A 55 7.02 -11.43 6.68
CA LEU A 55 7.36 -11.53 8.10
C LEU A 55 6.88 -10.31 8.89
N HIS A 56 7.14 -9.10 8.39
CA HIS A 56 6.70 -7.85 9.01
C HIS A 56 5.17 -7.78 9.17
N LYS A 57 4.42 -8.08 8.10
CA LYS A 57 2.94 -8.05 8.10
C LYS A 57 2.37 -9.10 9.06
N SER A 58 2.90 -10.32 9.01
CA SER A 58 2.47 -11.42 9.88
C SER A 58 2.70 -11.10 11.36
N LEU A 59 3.88 -10.55 11.68
CA LEU A 59 4.18 -10.10 13.03
C LEU A 59 3.32 -8.90 13.44
N GLY A 60 3.00 -8.00 12.52
CA GLY A 60 2.08 -6.87 12.75
C GLY A 60 0.67 -7.32 13.12
N VAL A 61 0.12 -8.32 12.43
CA VAL A 61 -1.19 -8.90 12.75
C VAL A 61 -1.15 -9.64 14.09
N ALA A 62 -0.10 -10.43 14.35
CA ALA A 62 0.09 -11.08 15.64
C ALA A 62 0.19 -10.05 16.79
N LEU A 63 0.90 -8.93 16.57
CA LEU A 63 1.00 -7.81 17.49
C LEU A 63 -0.36 -7.15 17.76
N LEU A 64 -1.22 -7.02 16.75
CA LEU A 64 -2.58 -6.49 16.95
C LEU A 64 -3.39 -7.40 17.88
N VAL A 65 -3.33 -8.71 17.68
CA VAL A 65 -4.00 -9.68 18.57
C VAL A 65 -3.41 -9.61 19.99
N LEU A 66 -2.09 -9.62 20.14
CA LEU A 66 -1.42 -9.48 21.43
C LEU A 66 -1.74 -8.15 22.11
N ALA A 67 -1.88 -7.07 21.34
CA ALA A 67 -2.28 -5.76 21.83
C ALA A 67 -3.70 -5.79 22.40
N LEU A 68 -4.67 -6.42 21.71
CA LEU A 68 -6.03 -6.57 22.21
C LEU A 68 -6.05 -7.38 23.51
N ILE A 69 -5.30 -8.49 23.58
CA ILE A 69 -5.15 -9.30 24.80
C ILE A 69 -4.55 -8.44 25.93
N ARG A 70 -3.49 -7.69 25.64
CA ARG A 70 -2.83 -6.81 26.62
C ARG A 70 -3.75 -5.71 27.14
N ILE A 71 -4.50 -5.05 26.26
CA ILE A 71 -5.43 -3.98 26.63
C ILE A 71 -6.56 -4.54 27.48
N LEU A 72 -7.15 -5.66 27.07
CA LEU A 72 -8.20 -6.34 27.83
C LEU A 72 -7.69 -6.76 29.20
N TRP A 73 -6.52 -7.38 29.27
CA TRP A 73 -5.88 -7.76 30.53
C TRP A 73 -5.67 -6.54 31.42
N ALA A 74 -5.00 -5.49 30.93
CA ALA A 74 -4.73 -4.29 31.69
C ALA A 74 -6.01 -3.54 32.14
N ALA A 75 -7.12 -3.65 31.40
CA ALA A 75 -8.41 -3.09 31.78
C ALA A 75 -9.09 -3.86 32.93
N LEU A 76 -8.84 -5.17 33.03
CA LEU A 76 -9.39 -6.04 34.06
C LEU A 76 -8.53 -6.09 35.34
N GLN A 77 -7.29 -5.60 35.30
CA GLN A 77 -6.37 -5.64 36.42
C GLN A 77 -6.40 -4.34 37.26
N PRO A 78 -6.15 -4.42 38.59
CA PRO A 78 -5.86 -3.23 39.37
C PRO A 78 -4.59 -2.58 38.83
N ARG A 79 -4.58 -1.24 38.76
CA ARG A 79 -3.40 -0.49 38.33
C ARG A 79 -2.49 -0.23 39.53
N PRO A 80 -1.24 -0.72 39.53
CA PRO A 80 -0.29 -0.41 40.57
C PRO A 80 -0.05 1.09 40.69
N VAL A 81 0.03 1.59 41.91
CA VAL A 81 0.25 3.04 42.16
C VAL A 81 1.61 3.51 41.61
N PRO A 82 1.70 4.78 41.14
CA PRO A 82 2.97 5.37 40.74
C PRO A 82 3.96 5.39 41.91
N LEU A 83 5.26 5.28 41.61
CA LEU A 83 6.30 5.31 42.62
C LEU A 83 6.53 6.71 43.20
N HIS A 84 6.34 7.75 42.37
CA HIS A 84 6.49 9.16 42.74
C HIS A 84 5.25 10.00 42.39
N PRO A 85 4.07 9.77 43.02
CA PRO A 85 2.83 10.48 42.68
C PRO A 85 2.92 12.01 42.86
N GLN A 86 3.84 12.48 43.71
CA GLN A 86 4.12 13.90 43.95
C GLN A 86 4.78 14.60 42.75
N ARG A 87 5.44 13.86 41.85
CA ARG A 87 6.11 14.41 40.66
C ARG A 87 5.12 14.51 39.50
N ARG A 88 4.24 15.52 39.57
CA ARG A 88 3.09 15.68 38.67
C ARG A 88 3.47 15.75 37.19
N LEU A 89 4.53 16.49 36.83
CA LEU A 89 4.98 16.61 35.44
C LEU A 89 5.53 15.30 34.89
N GLU A 90 6.40 14.60 35.64
CA GLU A 90 6.92 13.29 35.25
C GLU A 90 5.78 12.26 35.11
N THR A 91 4.83 12.27 36.05
CA THR A 91 3.66 11.38 36.02
C THR A 91 2.76 11.68 34.81
N ALA A 92 2.55 12.96 34.49
CA ALA A 92 1.77 13.37 33.32
C ALA A 92 2.47 12.98 32.00
N ALA A 93 3.78 13.20 31.89
CA ALA A 93 4.58 12.81 30.75
C ALA A 93 4.58 11.28 30.55
N ALA A 94 4.76 10.51 31.63
CA ALA A 94 4.68 9.05 31.58
C ALA A 94 3.29 8.57 31.14
N ALA A 95 2.22 9.20 31.63
CA ALA A 95 0.86 8.87 31.22
C ALA A 95 0.59 9.21 29.75
N LEU A 96 1.13 10.33 29.25
CA LEU A 96 1.03 10.72 27.83
C LEU A 96 1.77 9.71 26.94
N VAL A 97 3.02 9.38 27.26
CA VAL A 97 3.84 8.42 26.51
C VAL A 97 3.17 7.04 26.51
N HIS A 98 2.70 6.55 27.66
CA HIS A 98 1.94 5.30 27.69
C HIS A 98 0.67 5.38 26.85
N GLY A 99 -0.09 6.49 26.92
CA GLY A 99 -1.27 6.70 26.08
C GLY A 99 -0.96 6.63 24.59
N ALA A 100 0.12 7.30 24.15
CA ALA A 100 0.59 7.27 22.77
C ALA A 100 1.00 5.85 22.34
N LEU A 101 1.72 5.11 23.19
CA LEU A 101 2.07 3.71 22.93
C LEU A 101 0.82 2.83 22.81
N TYR A 102 -0.15 2.94 23.72
CA TYR A 102 -1.40 2.17 23.66
C TYR A 102 -2.21 2.45 22.39
N LEU A 103 -2.29 3.71 21.95
CA LEU A 103 -2.90 4.05 20.65
C LEU A 103 -2.09 3.46 19.49
N SER A 104 -0.76 3.52 19.56
CA SER A 104 0.12 2.95 18.54
C SER A 104 -0.06 1.44 18.39
N LEU A 105 -0.29 0.72 19.50
CA LEU A 105 -0.46 -0.74 19.50
C LEU A 105 -1.60 -1.21 18.59
N ILE A 106 -2.61 -0.36 18.37
CA ILE A 106 -3.76 -0.65 17.52
C ILE A 106 -3.64 0.03 16.16
N SER A 107 -3.44 1.35 16.17
CA SER A 107 -3.49 2.18 14.95
C SER A 107 -2.44 1.80 13.92
N VAL A 108 -1.21 1.47 14.33
CA VAL A 108 -0.12 1.11 13.41
C VAL A 108 -0.42 -0.19 12.65
N PRO A 109 -0.62 -1.35 13.31
CA PRO A 109 -0.89 -2.58 12.59
C PRO A 109 -2.26 -2.57 11.88
N LEU A 110 -3.27 -1.88 12.42
CA LEU A 110 -4.56 -1.75 11.75
C LEU A 110 -4.45 -0.97 10.44
N ALA A 111 -3.75 0.17 10.43
CA ALA A 111 -3.50 0.94 9.22
C ALA A 111 -2.73 0.11 8.16
N GLY A 112 -1.73 -0.66 8.59
CA GLY A 112 -0.98 -1.56 7.70
C GLY A 112 -1.84 -2.70 7.12
N TRP A 113 -2.80 -3.22 7.89
CA TRP A 113 -3.71 -4.26 7.41
C TRP A 113 -4.78 -3.69 6.47
N ILE A 114 -5.25 -2.47 6.70
CA ILE A 114 -6.11 -1.74 5.76
C ILE A 114 -5.36 -1.51 4.43
N GLU A 115 -4.10 -1.05 4.48
CA GLU A 115 -3.24 -0.91 3.30
C GLU A 115 -3.14 -2.24 2.53
N HIS A 116 -2.81 -3.34 3.21
CA HIS A 116 -2.71 -4.66 2.58
C HIS A 116 -4.05 -5.11 1.97
N SER A 117 -5.16 -4.85 2.65
CA SER A 117 -6.50 -5.24 2.20
C SER A 117 -6.93 -4.43 0.97
N ALA A 118 -6.60 -3.14 0.92
CA ALA A 118 -6.94 -2.24 -0.18
C ALA A 118 -6.02 -2.39 -1.40
N ALA A 119 -4.78 -2.80 -1.20
CA ALA A 119 -3.82 -3.03 -2.28
C ALA A 119 -4.09 -4.32 -3.06
N THR A 120 -3.72 -4.34 -4.34
CA THR A 120 -3.62 -5.55 -5.15
C THR A 120 -2.22 -6.16 -5.00
N GLY A 121 -2.20 -7.50 -4.86
CA GLY A 121 -1.05 -8.41 -4.82
C GLY A 121 0.33 -7.85 -4.43
N PHE A 122 0.84 -8.20 -3.24
CA PHE A 122 2.27 -8.16 -2.87
C PHE A 122 2.48 -8.71 -1.44
N ALA A 123 3.45 -9.60 -1.24
CA ALA A 123 3.90 -10.14 0.07
C ALA A 123 2.76 -10.63 0.99
N PRO A 124 2.38 -11.91 0.96
CA PRO A 124 1.25 -12.44 1.74
C PRO A 124 1.50 -12.41 3.25
N ILE A 125 0.41 -12.37 4.02
CA ILE A 125 0.42 -12.62 5.47
C ILE A 125 0.49 -14.13 5.68
N LEU A 126 1.55 -14.58 6.37
CA LEU A 126 1.89 -15.98 6.59
C LEU A 126 1.11 -16.55 7.76
N TRP A 127 -0.18 -16.75 7.56
CA TRP A 127 -1.09 -17.33 8.55
C TRP A 127 -2.22 -18.09 7.85
N PRO A 128 -2.90 -19.03 8.53
CA PRO A 128 -3.93 -19.85 7.89
C PRO A 128 -5.28 -19.15 7.73
N PHE A 129 -5.40 -17.87 8.10
CA PHE A 129 -6.64 -17.10 8.05
C PHE A 129 -6.71 -16.21 6.80
N GLY A 130 -7.83 -15.51 6.63
CA GLY A 130 -8.04 -14.58 5.51
C GLY A 130 -6.96 -13.49 5.43
N GLN A 131 -6.61 -13.06 4.21
CA GLN A 131 -5.60 -12.02 3.98
C GLN A 131 -6.16 -10.61 4.22
N SER A 132 -7.42 -10.37 3.85
CA SER A 132 -8.04 -9.05 3.89
C SER A 132 -9.01 -8.89 5.06
N LEU A 133 -9.13 -7.67 5.55
CA LEU A 133 -10.23 -7.26 6.42
C LEU A 133 -11.57 -7.25 5.63
N PRO A 134 -12.69 -7.65 6.25
CA PRO A 134 -13.99 -7.57 5.61
C PRO A 134 -14.34 -6.11 5.30
N PHE A 135 -15.07 -5.89 4.21
CA PHE A 135 -15.57 -4.58 3.76
C PHE A 135 -14.50 -3.54 3.37
N VAL A 136 -13.23 -3.93 3.25
CA VAL A 136 -12.20 -3.04 2.67
C VAL A 136 -12.13 -3.25 1.16
N PRO A 137 -12.55 -2.26 0.33
CA PRO A 137 -12.52 -2.39 -1.12
C PRO A 137 -11.08 -2.29 -1.66
N LYS A 138 -10.85 -2.88 -2.83
CA LYS A 138 -9.62 -2.63 -3.59
C LYS A 138 -9.62 -1.17 -4.08
N SER A 139 -8.64 -0.39 -3.64
CA SER A 139 -8.52 1.03 -3.97
C SER A 139 -7.10 1.51 -3.75
N ALA A 140 -6.48 2.03 -4.82
CA ALA A 140 -5.14 2.60 -4.78
C ALA A 140 -5.06 3.77 -3.79
N THR A 141 -6.02 4.70 -3.85
CA THR A 141 -6.10 5.86 -2.95
C THR A 141 -6.22 5.44 -1.48
N LEU A 142 -7.03 4.42 -1.19
CA LEU A 142 -7.16 3.91 0.17
C LEU A 142 -5.86 3.25 0.64
N ALA A 143 -5.22 2.44 -0.20
CA ALA A 143 -3.95 1.80 0.10
C ALA A 143 -2.85 2.85 0.39
N GLU A 144 -2.72 3.86 -0.46
CA GLU A 144 -1.75 4.96 -0.28
C GLU A 144 -1.99 5.75 1.00
N THR A 145 -3.26 6.07 1.29
CA THR A 145 -3.65 6.80 2.49
C THR A 145 -3.37 5.99 3.75
N ALA A 146 -3.76 4.71 3.76
CA ALA A 146 -3.52 3.81 4.88
C ALA A 146 -2.02 3.58 5.10
N GLY A 147 -1.24 3.42 4.03
CA GLY A 147 0.21 3.29 4.11
C GLY A 147 0.91 4.55 4.63
N LEU A 148 0.42 5.74 4.27
CA LEU A 148 0.90 6.99 4.86
C LEU A 148 0.61 7.03 6.36
N LEU A 149 -0.64 6.77 6.76
CA LEU A 149 -1.04 6.77 8.16
C LEU A 149 -0.24 5.74 8.97
N HIS A 150 -0.03 4.53 8.42
CA HIS A 150 0.81 3.50 9.01
C HIS A 150 2.22 4.03 9.31
N ARG A 151 2.88 4.66 8.32
CA ARG A 151 4.22 5.25 8.50
C ARG A 151 4.23 6.38 9.51
N THR A 152 3.25 7.29 9.46
CA THR A 152 3.13 8.40 10.40
C THR A 152 2.97 7.90 11.83
N PHE A 153 2.04 6.96 12.05
CA PHE A 153 1.81 6.36 13.36
C PHE A 153 3.02 5.54 13.84
N ALA A 154 3.74 4.88 12.94
CA ALA A 154 4.97 4.16 13.28
C ALA A 154 6.07 5.12 13.76
N TRP A 155 6.21 6.31 13.18
CA TRP A 155 7.16 7.32 13.68
C TRP A 155 6.77 7.89 15.05
N ILE A 156 5.47 8.10 15.30
CA ILE A 156 4.97 8.46 16.64
C ILE A 156 5.30 7.35 17.64
N MET A 157 5.06 6.08 17.28
CA MET A 157 5.43 4.92 18.10
C MET A 157 6.94 4.91 18.40
N ILE A 158 7.80 5.08 17.40
CA ILE A 158 9.26 5.09 17.58
C ILE A 158 9.68 6.21 18.55
N GLY A 159 9.15 7.41 18.38
CA GLY A 159 9.40 8.53 19.29
C GLY A 159 8.92 8.25 20.72
N ALA A 160 7.72 7.67 20.87
CA ALA A 160 7.18 7.29 22.17
C ALA A 160 7.98 6.17 22.84
N ILE A 161 8.46 5.18 22.08
CA ILE A 161 9.36 4.13 22.58
C ILE A 161 10.68 4.74 23.06
N ALA A 162 11.27 5.65 22.28
CA ALA A 162 12.51 6.32 22.65
C ALA A 162 12.35 7.09 23.98
N LEU A 163 11.27 7.88 24.11
CA LEU A 163 10.94 8.59 25.34
C LEU A 163 10.65 7.63 26.52
N HIS A 164 9.95 6.54 26.27
CA HIS A 164 9.65 5.52 27.28
C HIS A 164 10.92 4.86 27.83
N VAL A 165 11.82 4.44 26.94
CA VAL A 165 13.11 3.83 27.30
C VAL A 165 14.00 4.86 27.99
N ALA A 166 14.08 6.10 27.48
CA ALA A 166 14.83 7.18 28.12
C ALA A 166 14.33 7.47 29.54
N GLY A 167 13.01 7.48 29.74
CA GLY A 167 12.40 7.61 31.07
C GLY A 167 12.80 6.45 31.99
N ALA A 168 12.68 5.21 31.53
CA ALA A 168 13.06 4.03 32.31
C ALA A 168 14.56 4.04 32.69
N LEU A 169 15.44 4.45 31.77
CA LEU A 169 16.87 4.58 32.01
C LEU A 169 17.20 5.74 32.96
N LYS A 170 16.53 6.89 32.82
CA LYS A 170 16.67 8.01 33.76
C LYS A 170 16.29 7.57 35.17
N HIS A 171 15.18 6.84 35.32
CA HIS A 171 14.77 6.30 36.62
C HIS A 171 15.76 5.28 37.18
N ALA A 172 16.32 4.40 36.35
CA ALA A 172 17.26 3.38 36.78
C ALA A 172 18.67 3.92 37.10
N LEU A 173 19.18 4.86 36.31
CA LEU A 173 20.58 5.31 36.33
C LEU A 173 20.77 6.62 37.10
N VAL A 174 19.82 7.55 37.00
CA VAL A 174 19.91 8.88 37.64
C VAL A 174 19.15 8.87 38.95
N ASP A 175 17.85 8.57 38.92
CA ASP A 175 17.02 8.56 40.12
C ASP A 175 17.30 7.34 41.02
N ARG A 176 17.89 6.29 40.43
CA ARG A 176 18.19 4.99 41.07
C ARG A 176 17.00 4.40 41.80
N ASP A 177 15.82 4.50 41.20
CA ASP A 177 14.58 3.98 41.75
C ASP A 177 14.14 2.66 41.09
N ASP A 178 13.09 2.08 41.66
CA ASP A 178 12.61 0.76 41.28
C ASP A 178 11.70 0.73 40.05
N THR A 179 11.56 1.83 39.30
CA THR A 179 10.63 1.90 38.15
C THR A 179 10.84 0.75 37.17
N LEU A 180 12.08 0.45 36.79
CA LEU A 180 12.41 -0.69 35.93
C LEU A 180 12.23 -2.04 36.66
N ALA A 181 12.61 -2.11 37.95
CA ALA A 181 12.49 -3.31 38.77
C ALA A 181 11.03 -3.77 38.96
N ARG A 182 10.07 -2.83 38.90
CA ARG A 182 8.63 -3.12 38.90
C ARG A 182 8.22 -3.92 37.67
N MET A 183 8.83 -3.70 36.51
CA MET A 183 8.48 -4.39 35.26
C MET A 183 9.33 -5.64 35.01
N THR A 184 10.56 -5.69 35.50
CA THR A 184 11.43 -6.88 35.35
C THR A 184 11.16 -7.92 36.44
N ARG A 185 11.11 -7.50 37.72
CA ARG A 185 11.03 -8.40 38.88
C ARG A 185 9.68 -8.33 39.61
N GLY A 186 8.78 -7.43 39.23
CA GLY A 186 7.49 -7.26 39.90
C GLY A 186 7.61 -6.60 41.28
N LYS A 187 8.66 -5.79 41.51
CA LYS A 187 8.83 -5.08 42.79
C LYS A 187 7.59 -4.22 43.08
N ALA A 188 7.17 -4.18 44.34
CA ALA A 188 6.03 -3.39 44.77
C ALA A 188 6.37 -1.89 44.78
N ALA A 189 5.43 -1.05 44.35
CA ALA A 189 5.39 0.36 44.72
C ALA A 189 5.08 0.47 46.22
N GLY A 190 5.65 1.48 46.89
CA GLY A 190 5.37 1.76 48.29
C GLY A 190 3.89 2.10 48.57
N ARG A 191 3.57 2.45 49.81
CA ARG A 191 2.21 2.88 50.18
C ARG A 191 1.92 4.27 49.60
N GLY A 192 0.99 4.36 48.66
CA GLY A 192 0.50 5.62 48.10
C GLY A 192 -0.93 5.49 47.59
N ALA A 193 -1.70 6.57 47.62
CA ALA A 193 -3.05 6.61 47.04
C ALA A 193 -2.97 6.95 45.54
N GLY A 194 -3.59 6.12 44.69
CA GLY A 194 -3.60 6.35 43.25
C GLY A 194 -4.69 7.35 42.83
N ALA A 195 -4.31 8.55 42.40
CA ALA A 195 -5.22 9.45 41.70
C ALA A 195 -5.39 9.02 40.23
N ARG A 196 -6.64 8.97 39.74
CA ARG A 196 -6.95 8.70 38.32
C ARG A 196 -6.87 10.02 37.54
N HIS A 197 -5.97 10.12 36.57
CA HIS A 197 -5.93 11.24 35.63
C HIS A 197 -6.34 10.78 34.23
N ARG A 198 -7.47 11.29 33.71
CA ARG A 198 -7.96 11.01 32.34
C ARG A 198 -7.37 11.94 31.27
N GLY A 199 -6.84 13.10 31.66
CA GLY A 199 -6.27 14.10 30.74
C GLY A 199 -5.19 13.61 29.77
N PRO A 200 -4.24 12.75 30.18
CA PRO A 200 -3.16 12.28 29.29
C PRO A 200 -3.63 11.43 28.11
N ALA A 201 -4.78 10.74 28.22
CA ALA A 201 -5.34 9.94 27.13
C ALA A 201 -5.94 10.83 26.02
N LEU A 202 -6.56 11.96 26.39
CA LEU A 202 -7.09 12.93 25.43
C LEU A 202 -5.97 13.64 24.67
N ALA A 203 -4.86 13.96 25.36
CA ALA A 203 -3.69 14.54 24.73
C ALA A 203 -3.03 13.59 23.71
N ALA A 204 -2.94 12.29 24.03
CA ALA A 204 -2.45 11.29 23.08
C ALA A 204 -3.35 11.21 21.83
N LEU A 205 -4.68 11.23 21.99
CA LEU A 205 -5.61 11.27 20.86
C LEU A 205 -5.44 12.53 20.01
N ALA A 206 -5.25 13.69 20.63
CA ALA A 206 -5.00 14.94 19.91
C ALA A 206 -3.72 14.89 19.08
N ILE A 207 -2.63 14.33 19.62
CA ILE A 207 -1.37 14.13 18.87
C ILE A 207 -1.62 13.28 17.62
N TYR A 208 -2.37 12.19 17.76
CA TYR A 208 -2.71 11.33 16.63
C TYR A 208 -3.58 12.03 15.59
N ALA A 209 -4.59 12.78 16.03
CA ALA A 209 -5.47 13.53 15.14
C ALA A 209 -4.71 14.62 14.37
N ILE A 210 -3.86 15.39 15.06
CA ILE A 210 -3.02 16.43 14.45
C ILE A 210 -2.02 15.81 13.48
N ALA A 211 -1.34 14.73 13.87
CA ALA A 211 -0.37 14.06 13.00
C ALA A 211 -1.04 13.44 11.77
N ALA A 212 -2.21 12.82 11.92
CA ALA A 212 -2.99 12.30 10.80
C ALA A 212 -3.45 13.44 9.88
N GLY A 213 -4.09 14.48 10.43
CA GLY A 213 -4.56 15.63 9.66
C GLY A 213 -3.42 16.37 8.95
N GLY A 214 -2.29 16.57 9.62
CA GLY A 214 -1.08 17.17 9.04
C GLY A 214 -0.46 16.31 7.96
N ALA A 215 -0.35 14.98 8.17
CA ALA A 215 0.14 14.07 7.15
C ALA A 215 -0.76 14.07 5.90
N LEU A 216 -2.09 14.05 6.09
CA LEU A 216 -3.07 14.11 5.01
C LEU A 216 -3.07 15.46 4.29
N ALA A 217 -2.90 16.57 5.01
CA ALA A 217 -2.81 17.90 4.42
C ALA A 217 -1.50 18.12 3.64
N LEU A 218 -0.42 17.44 4.05
CA LEU A 218 0.87 17.42 3.38
C LEU A 218 0.98 16.30 2.34
N MET A 219 -0.04 15.45 2.18
CA MET A 219 -0.09 14.56 1.03
C MET A 219 0.00 15.45 -0.19
N PRO A 220 1.01 15.27 -1.06
CA PRO A 220 0.98 15.98 -2.32
C PRO A 220 -0.38 15.67 -2.95
N ALA A 221 -1.19 16.71 -3.21
CA ALA A 221 -2.28 16.59 -4.15
C ALA A 221 -1.66 15.90 -5.36
N GLY A 222 -2.14 14.68 -5.67
CA GLY A 222 -1.32 13.59 -6.24
C GLY A 222 -0.25 14.08 -7.21
N LYS A 223 1.00 13.57 -7.06
CA LYS A 223 2.18 13.88 -7.90
C LYS A 223 1.74 14.64 -9.15
N SER A 224 2.11 15.94 -9.28
CA SER A 224 1.72 16.81 -10.40
C SER A 224 1.44 15.94 -11.61
N ALA A 225 0.15 15.82 -11.97
CA ALA A 225 -0.27 14.89 -13.01
C ALA A 225 0.74 15.05 -14.16
N ALA A 226 1.30 13.93 -14.61
CA ALA A 226 2.11 13.96 -15.82
C ALA A 226 1.33 14.79 -16.84
N PRO A 227 1.98 15.73 -17.55
CA PRO A 227 1.27 16.65 -18.42
C PRO A 227 0.31 15.86 -19.30
N ALA A 228 -0.99 16.17 -19.19
CA ALA A 228 -2.00 15.43 -19.91
C ALA A 228 -1.69 15.46 -21.40
N LEU A 229 -1.89 14.34 -22.09
CA LEU A 229 -1.72 14.30 -23.53
C LEU A 229 -2.60 15.37 -24.19
N ALA A 230 -2.01 16.06 -25.16
CA ALA A 230 -2.77 17.02 -25.95
C ALA A 230 -3.92 16.29 -26.67
N PRO A 231 -5.14 16.90 -26.72
CA PRO A 231 -6.23 16.35 -27.53
C PRO A 231 -5.78 16.14 -28.98
N VAL A 232 -6.21 15.05 -29.58
CA VAL A 232 -5.88 14.71 -30.97
C VAL A 232 -7.11 14.81 -31.84
N ALA A 233 -6.95 15.31 -33.06
CA ALA A 233 -8.03 15.32 -34.04
C ALA A 233 -8.41 13.87 -34.40
N SER A 234 -9.69 13.55 -34.32
CA SER A 234 -10.23 12.22 -34.55
C SER A 234 -11.55 12.31 -35.30
N GLY A 235 -11.78 11.43 -36.28
CA GLY A 235 -13.09 11.28 -36.92
C GLY A 235 -14.12 10.63 -36.00
N TRP A 236 -13.65 9.92 -34.97
CA TRP A 236 -14.46 9.41 -33.87
C TRP A 236 -13.80 9.82 -32.55
N GLN A 237 -14.33 10.86 -31.91
CA GLN A 237 -13.81 11.41 -30.66
C GLN A 237 -14.18 10.50 -29.50
N VAL A 238 -13.19 9.93 -28.81
CA VAL A 238 -13.42 9.16 -27.58
C VAL A 238 -13.97 10.09 -26.51
N THR A 239 -15.12 9.72 -25.93
CA THR A 239 -15.81 10.48 -24.87
C THR A 239 -15.74 9.79 -23.52
N ASP A 240 -15.63 8.46 -23.50
CA ASP A 240 -15.41 7.64 -22.31
C ASP A 240 -14.62 6.39 -22.71
N GLY A 241 -13.78 5.88 -21.81
CA GLY A 241 -13.05 4.65 -22.09
C GLY A 241 -12.06 4.24 -21.02
N ALA A 242 -11.69 2.97 -21.06
CA ALA A 242 -10.74 2.34 -20.18
C ALA A 242 -9.72 1.52 -20.98
N LEU A 243 -8.44 1.78 -20.73
CA LEU A 243 -7.32 0.97 -21.18
C LEU A 243 -6.70 0.28 -19.96
N THR A 244 -6.99 -1.01 -19.82
CA THR A 244 -6.54 -1.82 -18.68
C THR A 244 -5.69 -2.99 -19.14
N PHE A 245 -4.89 -3.50 -18.22
CA PHE A 245 -4.14 -4.73 -18.44
C PHE A 245 -4.04 -5.55 -17.15
N THR A 246 -3.88 -6.86 -17.29
CA THR A 246 -3.75 -7.80 -16.18
C THR A 246 -2.51 -8.67 -16.35
N LEU A 247 -1.85 -8.98 -15.24
CA LEU A 247 -0.79 -9.98 -15.20
C LEU A 247 -0.78 -10.68 -13.83
N ARG A 248 -0.06 -11.80 -13.74
CA ARG A 248 0.18 -12.46 -12.46
C ARG A 248 1.48 -11.98 -11.84
N GLN A 249 1.48 -11.68 -10.55
CA GLN A 249 2.69 -11.41 -9.79
C GLN A 249 2.64 -12.20 -8.49
N MET A 250 3.67 -13.01 -8.25
CA MET A 250 3.74 -13.93 -7.10
C MET A 250 2.46 -14.77 -6.96
N GLY A 251 1.94 -15.27 -8.09
CA GLY A 251 0.72 -16.08 -8.17
C GLY A 251 -0.61 -15.33 -8.09
N SER A 252 -0.61 -14.04 -7.72
CA SER A 252 -1.82 -13.20 -7.63
C SER A 252 -2.04 -12.41 -8.91
N GLU A 253 -3.29 -12.28 -9.36
CA GLU A 253 -3.62 -11.37 -10.46
C GLU A 253 -3.54 -9.91 -9.99
N VAL A 254 -2.92 -9.06 -10.82
CA VAL A 254 -2.80 -7.62 -10.61
C VAL A 254 -3.32 -6.93 -11.86
N GLU A 255 -4.26 -6.02 -11.66
CA GLU A 255 -4.82 -5.17 -12.72
C GLU A 255 -4.15 -3.80 -12.69
N GLY A 256 -3.73 -3.35 -13.86
CA GLY A 256 -3.23 -2.02 -14.12
C GLY A 256 -4.08 -1.28 -15.14
N ARG A 257 -3.89 0.03 -15.20
CA ARG A 257 -4.60 0.93 -16.09
C ARG A 257 -3.73 2.10 -16.51
N PHE A 258 -4.04 2.66 -17.67
CA PHE A 258 -3.48 3.92 -18.17
C PHE A 258 -4.59 4.98 -18.13
N PRO A 259 -4.59 5.88 -17.15
CA PRO A 259 -5.60 6.93 -17.03
C PRO A 259 -5.58 7.96 -18.16
N ASP A 260 -4.41 8.20 -18.77
CA ASP A 260 -4.25 9.20 -19.83
C ASP A 260 -3.76 8.55 -21.14
N TRP A 261 -4.62 8.59 -22.14
CA TRP A 261 -4.36 8.12 -23.49
C TRP A 261 -5.28 8.87 -24.47
N THR A 262 -4.84 9.00 -25.71
CA THR A 262 -5.60 9.61 -26.81
C THR A 262 -5.66 8.65 -27.99
N ALA A 263 -6.74 8.73 -28.77
CA ALA A 263 -6.88 7.94 -29.99
C ALA A 263 -7.34 8.82 -31.15
N ALA A 264 -6.52 8.88 -32.20
CA ALA A 264 -6.88 9.42 -33.49
C ALA A 264 -7.49 8.29 -34.32
N ILE A 265 -8.80 8.33 -34.53
CA ILE A 265 -9.56 7.26 -35.18
C ILE A 265 -10.13 7.78 -36.49
N ARG A 266 -9.84 7.09 -37.59
CA ARG A 266 -10.55 7.22 -38.86
C ARG A 266 -11.21 5.88 -39.14
N PHE A 267 -12.53 5.88 -39.27
CA PHE A 267 -13.29 4.67 -39.50
C PHE A 267 -14.50 4.93 -40.40
N ASP A 268 -14.60 4.12 -41.44
CA ASP A 268 -15.69 4.07 -42.40
C ASP A 268 -16.30 2.66 -42.43
N GLN A 269 -17.63 2.57 -42.43
CA GLN A 269 -18.33 1.28 -42.49
C GLN A 269 -18.13 0.54 -43.82
N THR A 270 -17.83 1.28 -44.89
CA THR A 270 -17.52 0.70 -46.20
C THR A 270 -16.01 0.66 -46.37
N PRO A 271 -15.40 -0.52 -46.52
CA PRO A 271 -13.95 -0.61 -46.64
C PRO A 271 -13.48 -0.07 -47.99
N VAL A 272 -12.38 0.69 -47.98
CA VAL A 272 -11.65 1.15 -49.16
C VAL A 272 -10.35 0.34 -49.22
N GLU A 273 -10.12 -0.35 -50.35
CA GLU A 273 -8.96 -1.25 -50.53
C GLU A 273 -8.84 -2.31 -49.42
N GLY A 274 -9.97 -2.81 -48.91
CA GLY A 274 -10.02 -3.83 -47.86
C GLY A 274 -9.76 -3.30 -46.44
N ARG A 275 -9.69 -1.97 -46.26
CA ARG A 275 -9.49 -1.31 -44.95
C ARG A 275 -10.69 -0.44 -44.60
N HIS A 276 -11.14 -0.52 -43.36
CA HIS A 276 -12.17 0.36 -42.80
C HIS A 276 -11.59 1.69 -42.28
N GLY A 277 -10.27 1.79 -42.17
CA GLY A 277 -9.61 3.02 -41.75
C GLY A 277 -8.35 2.73 -40.95
N GLU A 278 -7.97 3.67 -40.10
CA GLU A 278 -6.72 3.63 -39.33
C GLU A 278 -6.94 4.19 -37.93
N VAL A 279 -6.11 3.73 -37.00
CA VAL A 279 -6.08 4.24 -35.62
C VAL A 279 -4.64 4.50 -35.19
N THR A 280 -4.44 5.62 -34.50
CA THR A 280 -3.21 5.89 -33.73
C THR A 280 -3.58 6.21 -32.29
N VAL A 281 -3.15 5.35 -31.37
CA VAL A 281 -3.33 5.52 -29.93
C VAL A 281 -2.01 5.98 -29.33
N THR A 282 -2.04 7.04 -28.52
CA THR A 282 -0.90 7.49 -27.70
C THR A 282 -1.24 7.31 -26.24
N ILE A 283 -0.35 6.70 -25.46
CA ILE A 283 -0.58 6.34 -24.06
C ILE A 283 0.49 7.01 -23.21
N ALA A 284 0.12 7.78 -22.19
CA ALA A 284 1.07 8.38 -21.26
C ALA A 284 1.49 7.35 -20.20
N THR A 285 2.66 6.76 -20.37
CA THR A 285 3.15 5.65 -19.52
C THR A 285 3.39 6.09 -18.08
N GLU A 286 3.70 7.36 -17.85
CA GLU A 286 3.90 7.93 -16.50
C GLU A 286 2.62 7.94 -15.66
N THR A 287 1.44 7.94 -16.31
CA THR A 287 0.15 7.93 -15.61
C THR A 287 -0.24 6.53 -15.12
N LEU A 288 0.50 5.49 -15.53
CA LEU A 288 0.25 4.10 -15.18
C LEU A 288 -0.06 3.92 -13.68
N THR A 289 -1.09 3.14 -13.39
CA THR A 289 -1.33 2.62 -12.03
C THR A 289 -1.45 1.11 -12.06
N LEU A 290 -0.76 0.42 -11.15
CA LEU A 290 -0.72 -1.04 -10.98
C LEU A 290 -0.66 -1.37 -9.48
N GLY A 291 -1.60 -0.82 -8.71
CA GLY A 291 -1.65 -1.00 -7.26
C GLY A 291 -0.34 -0.66 -6.53
N SER A 292 0.10 -1.54 -5.63
CA SER A 292 1.30 -1.33 -4.79
C SER A 292 2.63 -1.38 -5.57
N VAL A 293 2.62 -1.88 -6.81
CA VAL A 293 3.80 -2.05 -7.66
C VAL A 293 3.86 -1.04 -8.80
N SER A 294 3.03 0.01 -8.77
CA SER A 294 3.00 1.07 -9.79
C SER A 294 4.38 1.67 -10.08
N GLU A 295 5.15 1.99 -9.04
CA GLU A 295 6.50 2.57 -9.21
C GLU A 295 7.51 1.56 -9.76
N GLN A 296 7.37 0.28 -9.41
CA GLN A 296 8.18 -0.78 -9.98
C GLN A 296 7.90 -0.94 -11.48
N ALA A 297 6.63 -0.89 -11.89
CA ALA A 297 6.25 -0.96 -13.29
C ALA A 297 6.76 0.24 -14.10
N LYS A 298 6.83 1.45 -13.51
CA LYS A 298 7.39 2.65 -14.16
C LYS A 298 8.91 2.65 -14.27
N ALA A 299 9.60 1.81 -13.50
CA ALA A 299 11.06 1.78 -13.45
C ALA A 299 11.69 1.23 -14.75
N PRO A 300 13.02 1.44 -14.96
CA PRO A 300 13.71 1.05 -16.19
C PRO A 300 13.64 -0.42 -16.59
N GLU A 301 13.36 -1.31 -15.64
CA GLU A 301 13.22 -2.74 -15.87
C GLU A 301 11.92 -3.09 -16.63
N PHE A 302 10.91 -2.20 -16.63
CA PHE A 302 9.59 -2.43 -17.23
C PHE A 302 9.25 -1.33 -18.23
N PHE A 303 8.37 -0.38 -17.90
CA PHE A 303 7.93 0.66 -18.84
C PHE A 303 8.99 1.74 -19.07
N ASP A 304 9.91 1.93 -18.13
CA ASP A 304 10.93 2.98 -18.19
C ASP A 304 10.33 4.35 -18.53
N SER A 305 9.26 4.70 -17.82
CA SER A 305 8.39 5.81 -18.18
C SER A 305 9.12 7.16 -18.20
N ALA A 306 10.19 7.30 -17.42
CA ALA A 306 11.01 8.51 -17.41
C ALA A 306 11.79 8.71 -18.72
N ALA A 307 12.27 7.63 -19.35
CA ALA A 307 12.96 7.70 -20.64
C ALA A 307 11.98 7.58 -21.83
N HIS A 308 10.84 6.92 -21.60
CA HIS A 308 9.81 6.64 -22.60
C HIS A 308 8.43 7.08 -22.07
N PRO A 309 8.15 8.39 -22.02
CA PRO A 309 6.93 8.93 -21.40
C PRO A 309 5.65 8.54 -22.16
N THR A 310 5.79 8.12 -23.42
CA THR A 310 4.68 7.70 -24.27
C THR A 310 4.91 6.33 -24.88
N ALA A 311 3.81 5.58 -25.02
CA ALA A 311 3.71 4.42 -25.87
C ALA A 311 2.73 4.71 -27.03
N THR A 312 2.92 4.05 -28.17
CA THR A 312 2.10 4.32 -29.36
C THR A 312 1.66 3.02 -30.01
N PHE A 313 0.37 2.93 -30.37
CA PHE A 313 -0.17 1.86 -31.20
C PHE A 313 -0.74 2.45 -32.48
N THR A 314 -0.18 2.09 -33.64
CA THR A 314 -0.67 2.52 -34.95
C THR A 314 -1.09 1.30 -35.75
N ALA A 315 -2.32 1.29 -36.27
CA ALA A 315 -2.89 0.13 -36.93
C ALA A 315 -3.88 0.48 -38.04
N ASP A 316 -3.94 -0.39 -39.06
CA ASP A 316 -5.03 -0.44 -40.01
C ASP A 316 -6.20 -1.23 -39.41
N ILE A 317 -7.43 -0.76 -39.63
CA ILE A 317 -8.66 -1.44 -39.23
C ILE A 317 -9.14 -2.31 -40.39
N LEU A 318 -9.19 -3.62 -40.17
CA LEU A 318 -9.53 -4.62 -41.17
C LEU A 318 -10.80 -5.38 -40.76
N PRO A 319 -11.58 -5.91 -41.73
CA PRO A 319 -12.71 -6.78 -41.43
C PRO A 319 -12.24 -8.13 -40.87
N GLU A 320 -12.92 -8.68 -39.86
CA GLU A 320 -12.67 -10.01 -39.29
C GLU A 320 -14.00 -10.72 -38.99
N GLY A 321 -14.58 -11.35 -40.01
CA GLY A 321 -15.89 -12.00 -39.91
C GLY A 321 -17.01 -10.97 -39.69
N ALA A 322 -17.72 -11.07 -38.56
CA ALA A 322 -18.73 -10.08 -38.16
C ALA A 322 -18.15 -8.92 -37.33
N ASP A 323 -16.88 -9.05 -36.93
CA ASP A 323 -16.16 -8.12 -36.07
C ASP A 323 -15.01 -7.47 -36.87
N TYR A 324 -14.09 -6.81 -36.18
CA TYR A 324 -12.95 -6.11 -36.80
C TYR A 324 -11.64 -6.49 -36.11
N VAL A 325 -10.53 -6.26 -36.81
CA VAL A 325 -9.18 -6.39 -36.25
C VAL A 325 -8.35 -5.17 -36.58
N ALA A 326 -7.78 -4.53 -35.55
CA ALA A 326 -6.76 -3.51 -35.72
C ALA A 326 -5.40 -4.19 -35.80
N ARG A 327 -4.81 -4.27 -37.00
CA ARG A 327 -3.49 -4.86 -37.22
C ARG A 327 -2.47 -3.76 -37.45
N GLY A 328 -1.44 -3.76 -36.62
CA GLY A 328 -0.48 -2.66 -36.62
C GLY A 328 0.72 -2.93 -35.76
N ARG A 329 1.32 -1.86 -35.26
CA ARG A 329 2.53 -1.90 -34.46
C ARG A 329 2.33 -1.17 -33.13
N LEU A 330 2.70 -1.85 -32.06
CA LEU A 330 2.76 -1.31 -30.71
C LEU A 330 4.21 -1.01 -30.39
N THR A 331 4.52 0.26 -30.12
CA THR A 331 5.80 0.70 -29.59
C THR A 331 5.70 0.91 -28.09
N LEU A 332 6.43 0.09 -27.33
CA LEU A 332 6.57 0.22 -25.88
C LEU A 332 8.06 0.24 -25.54
N ARG A 333 8.48 1.21 -24.72
CA ARG A 333 9.89 1.38 -24.33
C ARG A 333 10.85 1.39 -25.52
N GLY A 334 10.45 2.05 -26.62
CA GLY A 334 11.23 2.12 -27.86
C GLY A 334 11.37 0.80 -28.62
N VAL A 335 10.72 -0.29 -28.19
CA VAL A 335 10.64 -1.55 -28.91
C VAL A 335 9.30 -1.63 -29.64
N GLU A 336 9.36 -1.89 -30.94
CA GLU A 336 8.20 -1.96 -31.80
C GLU A 336 7.86 -3.42 -32.14
N VAL A 337 6.64 -3.85 -31.82
CA VAL A 337 6.15 -5.23 -32.01
C VAL A 337 4.87 -5.22 -32.83
N PRO A 338 4.71 -6.10 -33.83
CA PRO A 338 3.46 -6.25 -34.56
C PRO A 338 2.37 -6.83 -33.64
N VAL A 339 1.20 -6.19 -33.63
CA VAL A 339 0.08 -6.55 -32.77
C VAL A 339 -1.21 -6.59 -33.57
N ALA A 340 -2.06 -7.57 -33.28
CA ALA A 340 -3.43 -7.67 -33.78
C ALA A 340 -4.39 -7.58 -32.60
N LEU A 341 -5.21 -6.52 -32.58
CA LEU A 341 -6.26 -6.33 -31.59
C LEU A 341 -7.61 -6.66 -32.25
N PRO A 342 -8.18 -7.85 -32.01
CA PRO A 342 -9.56 -8.12 -32.38
C PRO A 342 -10.50 -7.30 -31.51
N PHE A 343 -11.57 -6.78 -32.10
CA PHE A 343 -12.55 -5.98 -31.38
C PHE A 343 -13.95 -6.06 -31.97
N ARG A 344 -14.94 -5.92 -31.08
CA ARG A 344 -16.34 -5.69 -31.42
C ARG A 344 -16.61 -4.21 -31.52
N LEU A 345 -17.44 -3.85 -32.49
CA LEU A 345 -17.87 -2.47 -32.73
C LEU A 345 -19.38 -2.43 -32.99
N VAL A 346 -20.08 -1.64 -32.20
CA VAL A 346 -21.51 -1.36 -32.38
C VAL A 346 -21.66 0.14 -32.62
N ILE A 347 -22.28 0.50 -33.74
CA ILE A 347 -22.55 1.90 -34.10
C ILE A 347 -24.06 2.13 -34.09
N GLU A 348 -24.51 3.08 -33.28
CA GLU A 348 -25.90 3.51 -33.18
C GLU A 348 -25.97 5.02 -33.48
N GLY A 349 -26.32 5.35 -34.73
CA GLY A 349 -26.27 6.72 -35.23
C GLY A 349 -24.84 7.26 -35.19
N ASP A 350 -24.59 8.19 -34.28
CA ASP A 350 -23.33 8.94 -34.18
C ASP A 350 -22.47 8.47 -33.00
N VAL A 351 -22.92 7.42 -32.30
CA VAL A 351 -22.24 6.84 -31.15
C VAL A 351 -21.69 5.47 -31.54
N ALA A 352 -20.40 5.27 -31.33
CA ALA A 352 -19.71 4.00 -31.48
C ALA A 352 -19.32 3.45 -30.11
N ARG A 353 -19.57 2.16 -29.86
CA ARG A 353 -19.09 1.43 -28.69
C ARG A 353 -18.16 0.31 -29.15
N MET A 354 -16.96 0.28 -28.61
CA MET A 354 -15.91 -0.67 -28.96
C MET A 354 -15.45 -1.43 -27.72
N GLU A 355 -15.31 -2.75 -27.86
CA GLU A 355 -14.66 -3.61 -26.87
C GLU A 355 -13.66 -4.51 -27.58
N GLY A 356 -12.40 -4.46 -27.14
CA GLY A 356 -11.31 -5.26 -27.68
C GLY A 356 -10.45 -5.85 -26.57
N ALA A 357 -9.88 -7.02 -26.83
CA ALA A 357 -8.97 -7.66 -25.92
C ALA A 357 -7.90 -8.46 -26.67
N LEU A 358 -6.70 -8.51 -26.11
CA LEU A 358 -5.63 -9.37 -26.60
C LEU A 358 -4.72 -9.82 -25.47
N GLN A 359 -3.83 -10.75 -25.78
CA GLN A 359 -2.76 -11.19 -24.90
C GLN A 359 -1.41 -10.83 -25.53
N LEU A 360 -0.55 -10.17 -24.76
CA LEU A 360 0.81 -9.82 -25.14
C LEU A 360 1.81 -10.61 -24.30
N ASP A 361 3.05 -10.75 -24.78
CA ASP A 361 4.17 -11.21 -23.97
C ASP A 361 5.08 -10.01 -23.65
N ARG A 362 5.27 -9.71 -22.37
CA ARG A 362 6.11 -8.57 -21.96
C ARG A 362 7.57 -8.69 -22.43
N ARG A 363 8.04 -9.91 -22.69
CA ARG A 363 9.42 -10.19 -23.10
C ARG A 363 9.69 -9.75 -24.52
N ASP A 364 8.66 -9.69 -25.38
CA ASP A 364 8.77 -9.18 -26.75
C ASP A 364 9.18 -7.69 -26.76
N PHE A 365 8.84 -6.96 -25.70
CA PHE A 365 9.24 -5.57 -25.48
C PHE A 365 10.52 -5.43 -24.62
N GLY A 366 11.19 -6.54 -24.32
CA GLY A 366 12.37 -6.57 -23.47
C GLY A 366 12.12 -6.16 -22.01
N MET A 367 10.88 -6.31 -21.52
CA MET A 367 10.49 -5.94 -20.15
C MET A 367 10.67 -7.10 -19.17
N GLY A 368 11.26 -6.81 -18.01
CA GLY A 368 11.46 -7.76 -16.92
C GLY A 368 12.46 -8.88 -17.26
N LYS A 369 13.58 -8.56 -17.90
CA LYS A 369 14.69 -9.51 -18.17
C LYS A 369 15.27 -10.09 -16.88
N SER A 370 15.28 -9.30 -15.83
CA SER A 370 15.70 -9.68 -14.48
C SER A 370 14.63 -10.52 -13.75
N TYR A 371 13.49 -10.78 -14.42
CA TYR A 371 12.35 -11.58 -13.97
C TYR A 371 12.07 -12.75 -14.93
N PRO A 372 12.96 -13.75 -15.04
CA PRO A 372 12.78 -14.85 -15.99
C PRO A 372 11.68 -15.84 -15.56
N ASP A 373 11.40 -15.95 -14.26
CA ASP A 373 10.41 -16.89 -13.70
C ASP A 373 8.99 -16.30 -13.70
N GLU A 374 8.06 -16.99 -14.37
CA GLU A 374 6.65 -16.62 -14.48
C GLU A 374 5.92 -16.65 -13.12
N ALA A 375 6.40 -17.44 -12.14
CA ALA A 375 5.86 -17.43 -10.80
C ALA A 375 6.10 -16.10 -10.08
N SER A 376 7.20 -15.39 -10.42
CA SER A 376 7.52 -14.08 -9.86
C SER A 376 6.70 -12.98 -10.54
N VAL A 377 6.79 -12.87 -11.87
CA VAL A 377 6.09 -11.92 -12.72
C VAL A 377 5.72 -12.63 -14.02
N GLY A 378 4.42 -12.72 -14.29
CA GLY A 378 3.84 -13.39 -15.45
C GLY A 378 4.42 -12.86 -16.76
N HIS A 379 4.63 -13.73 -17.75
CA HIS A 379 5.09 -13.33 -19.08
C HIS A 379 3.93 -12.77 -19.88
N ALA A 380 2.79 -13.47 -19.82
CA ALA A 380 1.56 -13.04 -20.45
C ALA A 380 0.93 -11.84 -19.74
N VAL A 381 0.55 -10.85 -20.55
CA VAL A 381 -0.17 -9.65 -20.14
C VAL A 381 -1.48 -9.59 -20.93
N GLY A 382 -2.61 -9.71 -20.25
CA GLY A 382 -3.91 -9.50 -20.85
C GLY A 382 -4.15 -8.00 -21.00
N VAL A 383 -4.54 -7.52 -22.17
CA VAL A 383 -4.89 -6.12 -22.43
C VAL A 383 -6.37 -6.06 -22.79
N LYS A 384 -7.10 -5.12 -22.19
CA LYS A 384 -8.50 -4.86 -22.48
C LYS A 384 -8.71 -3.38 -22.76
N VAL A 385 -9.45 -3.11 -23.83
CA VAL A 385 -9.87 -1.77 -24.23
C VAL A 385 -11.39 -1.75 -24.32
N VAL A 386 -12.00 -0.79 -23.65
CA VAL A 386 -13.43 -0.49 -23.81
C VAL A 386 -13.54 1.00 -24.02
N LEU A 387 -14.26 1.45 -25.05
CA LEU A 387 -14.48 2.87 -25.28
C LEU A 387 -15.84 3.16 -25.91
N THR A 388 -16.29 4.38 -25.66
CA THR A 388 -17.39 5.03 -26.38
C THR A 388 -16.81 6.23 -27.12
N ALA A 389 -17.15 6.36 -28.40
CA ALA A 389 -16.74 7.47 -29.23
C ALA A 389 -17.94 8.11 -29.94
N GLN A 390 -17.88 9.42 -30.12
CA GLN A 390 -18.84 10.21 -30.88
C GLN A 390 -18.24 10.52 -32.25
N ARG A 391 -19.01 10.39 -33.33
CA ARG A 391 -18.57 10.83 -34.66
C ARG A 391 -18.32 12.35 -34.63
N ALA A 392 -17.19 12.78 -35.16
CA ALA A 392 -16.90 14.20 -35.32
C ALA A 392 -17.83 14.81 -36.38
N ASP A 393 -18.24 16.06 -36.14
CA ASP A 393 -19.11 16.84 -37.04
C ASP A 393 -18.43 17.21 -38.38
#